data_AF-A0A6M2BW50-F1
#
_entry.id   AF-A0A6M2BW50-F1
#
_cell.length_a   1.000
_cell.length_b   1.000
_cell.length_c   1.000
_cell.angle_alpha   90.00
_cell.angle_beta   90.00
_cell.angle_gamma   90.00
#
_symmetry.space_group_name_H-M   'P 1'
#
loop_
_entity.id
_entity.type
_entity.pdbx_description
1 polymer ?
#
loop_
_entity_poly.entity_id
_entity_poly.type
_entity_poly.pdbx_seq_one_letter_code
_entity_poly.pdbx_strand_id
1 'polypeptide(L)'
;MSKKGDWSDHDNKRYRGKIDRMYVSDTEYYEVEYYIDHYLESKGFAINNANRDVVAREMESFPGRAPHKRADMDKFLDGRIKKKA
;
A
#
# COMPACT_ATOMS: atom_id res chain seq x y z
N MET A 1 5.96 6.43 18.76
CA MET A 1 5.84 5.38 17.73
C MET A 1 4.66 5.74 16.87
N SER A 2 4.86 6.09 15.59
CA SER A 2 3.72 6.35 14.69
C SER A 2 2.95 5.04 14.50
N LYS A 3 1.63 5.08 14.71
CA LYS A 3 0.75 3.92 14.54
C LYS A 3 0.70 3.56 13.05
N LYS A 4 0.78 2.27 12.70
CA LYS A 4 0.64 1.82 11.31
C LYS A 4 -0.70 2.27 10.75
N GLY A 5 -0.71 2.78 9.53
CA GLY A 5 -1.91 3.34 8.91
C GLY A 5 -2.36 4.68 9.49
N ASP A 6 -1.52 5.37 10.28
CA ASP A 6 -1.77 6.77 10.65
C ASP A 6 -0.93 7.69 9.75
N TRP A 7 -1.56 8.18 8.69
CA TRP A 7 -0.99 9.15 7.76
C TRP A 7 -1.52 10.58 7.99
N SER A 8 -2.13 10.85 9.15
CA SER A 8 -2.79 12.14 9.45
C SER A 8 -1.89 13.38 9.35
N ASP A 9 -0.58 13.22 9.58
CA ASP A 9 0.42 14.28 9.45
C ASP A 9 0.87 14.54 7.99
N HIS A 10 0.37 13.76 7.03
CA HIS A 10 0.72 13.87 5.61
C HIS A 10 -0.49 14.31 4.77
N ASP A 11 -0.30 15.24 3.84
CA ASP A 11 -1.35 15.60 2.87
C ASP A 11 -1.50 14.51 1.80
N ASN A 12 -2.08 13.38 2.20
CA ASN A 12 -2.29 12.22 1.37
C ASN A 12 -3.63 12.25 0.61
N LYS A 13 -4.33 13.40 0.59
CA LYS A 13 -5.69 13.55 0.05
C LYS A 13 -5.84 13.08 -1.40
N ARG A 14 -4.78 13.18 -2.21
CA ARG A 14 -4.75 12.69 -3.60
C ARG A 14 -4.89 11.16 -3.73
N TYR A 15 -4.53 10.42 -2.69
CA TYR A 15 -4.55 8.96 -2.65
C TYR A 15 -5.85 8.40 -2.05
N ARG A 16 -6.68 9.26 -1.44
CA ARG A 16 -7.99 8.88 -0.89
C ARG A 16 -8.97 8.63 -2.05
N GLY A 17 -9.47 7.40 -2.17
CA GLY A 17 -10.67 7.08 -2.97
C GLY A 17 -10.50 6.24 -4.24
N LYS A 18 -9.28 5.84 -4.65
CA LYS A 18 -9.12 4.88 -5.76
C LYS A 18 -9.05 3.42 -5.29
N ILE A 19 -8.38 3.16 -4.18
CA ILE A 19 -8.30 1.85 -3.51
C ILE A 19 -8.46 2.11 -2.02
N ASP A 20 -9.66 1.89 -1.49
CA ASP A 20 -9.98 2.11 -0.07
C ASP A 20 -9.53 0.93 0.81
N ARG A 21 -9.66 -0.29 0.28
CA ARG A 21 -9.49 -1.54 1.03
C ARG A 21 -8.72 -2.57 0.24
N MET A 22 -7.87 -3.30 0.94
CA MET A 22 -7.10 -4.43 0.45
C MET A 22 -7.61 -5.71 1.09
N TYR A 23 -8.21 -6.61 0.32
CA TYR A 23 -8.73 -7.88 0.82
C TYR A 23 -7.59 -8.86 1.05
N VAL A 24 -7.45 -9.31 2.29
CA VAL A 24 -6.42 -10.27 2.70
C VAL A 24 -6.99 -11.68 2.71
N SER A 25 -8.27 -11.80 3.04
CA SER A 25 -9.08 -13.01 2.95
C SER A 25 -10.51 -12.66 2.49
N ASP A 26 -11.40 -13.64 2.47
CA ASP A 26 -12.81 -13.42 2.09
C ASP A 26 -13.56 -12.56 3.14
N THR A 27 -13.09 -12.52 4.39
CA THR A 27 -13.74 -11.81 5.50
C THR A 27 -12.90 -10.68 6.09
N GLU A 28 -11.62 -10.59 5.73
CA GLU A 28 -10.69 -9.60 6.28
C GLU A 28 -10.14 -8.69 5.20
N TYR A 29 -10.10 -7.40 5.52
CA TYR A 29 -9.47 -6.39 4.70
C TYR A 29 -8.55 -5.51 5.55
N TYR A 30 -7.51 -5.01 4.91
CA TYR A 30 -6.68 -3.94 5.43
C TYR A 30 -7.14 -2.62 4.83
N GLU A 31 -7.12 -1.57 5.64
CA GLU A 31 -7.11 -0.21 5.12
C GLU A 31 -5.87 -0.02 4.26
N VAL A 32 -5.99 0.76 3.18
CA VAL A 32 -4.89 0.95 2.22
C VAL A 32 -3.61 1.47 2.90
N GLU A 33 -3.74 2.38 3.87
CA GLU A 33 -2.61 2.96 4.60
C GLU A 33 -1.88 1.90 5.44
N TYR A 34 -2.64 1.03 6.10
CA TYR A 34 -2.09 -0.11 6.83
C TYR A 34 -1.41 -1.11 5.90
N TYR A 35 -2.03 -1.40 4.75
CA TYR A 35 -1.45 -2.28 3.74
C TYR A 35 -0.11 -1.76 3.23
N ILE A 36 0.01 -0.46 2.93
CA ILE A 36 1.26 0.13 2.44
C ILE A 36 2.36 -0.01 3.50
N ASP A 37 2.07 0.33 4.76
CA ASP A 37 3.05 0.19 5.84
C ASP A 37 3.48 -1.28 6.02
N HIS A 38 2.53 -2.20 5.94
CA HIS A 38 2.79 -3.64 6.01
C HIS A 38 3.64 -4.14 4.82
N TYR A 39 3.33 -3.70 3.60
CA TYR A 39 4.11 -4.03 2.40
C TYR A 39 5.55 -3.55 2.55
N LEU A 40 5.76 -2.28 2.92
CA LEU A 40 7.09 -1.71 3.13
C LEU A 40 7.89 -2.49 4.16
N GLU A 41 7.29 -2.78 5.32
CA GLU A 41 7.92 -3.57 6.38
C GLU A 41 8.27 -4.99 5.91
N SER A 42 7.33 -5.67 5.25
CA SER A 42 7.53 -7.05 4.77
C SER A 42 8.66 -7.20 3.74
N LYS A 43 8.95 -6.13 2.99
CA LYS A 43 10.03 -6.07 2.00
C LYS A 43 11.30 -5.43 2.57
N GLY A 44 11.30 -5.05 3.85
CA GLY A 44 12.42 -4.43 4.53
C GLY A 44 12.76 -3.04 3.97
N PHE A 45 11.75 -2.28 3.56
CA PHE A 45 11.83 -0.84 3.29
C PHE A 45 11.57 -0.05 4.57
N ALA A 46 12.12 1.17 4.64
CA ALA A 46 11.81 2.09 5.73
C ALA A 46 10.36 2.59 5.61
N ILE A 47 9.61 2.56 6.71
CA ILE A 47 8.26 3.13 6.79
C ILE A 47 8.39 4.65 6.93
N ASN A 48 8.42 5.35 5.79
CA ASN A 48 8.49 6.80 5.72
C ASN A 48 7.60 7.31 4.57
N ASN A 49 7.30 8.61 4.58
CA ASN A 49 6.37 9.20 3.62
C ASN A 49 6.86 9.08 2.16
N ALA A 50 8.18 9.13 1.93
CA ALA A 50 8.72 8.96 0.57
C ALA A 50 8.43 7.56 -0.02
N ASN A 51 8.67 6.51 0.76
CA ASN A 51 8.41 5.13 0.34
C ASN A 51 6.90 4.85 0.24
N ARG A 52 6.14 5.39 1.19
CA ARG A 52 4.67 5.36 1.20
C ARG A 52 4.08 5.97 -0.08
N ASP A 53 4.57 7.14 -0.49
CA ASP A 53 4.15 7.83 -1.72
C ASP A 53 4.48 7.03 -2.98
N VAL A 54 5.65 6.37 -3.02
CA VAL A 54 6.02 5.49 -4.14
C VAL A 54 5.04 4.33 -4.26
N VAL A 55 4.77 3.63 -3.16
CA VAL A 55 3.83 2.50 -3.17
C VAL A 55 2.43 2.97 -3.56
N ALA A 56 1.93 4.04 -2.94
CA ALA A 56 0.61 4.58 -3.24
C ALA A 56 0.45 4.95 -4.72
N ARG A 57 1.47 5.61 -5.31
CA ARG A 57 1.48 5.94 -6.75
C ARG A 57 1.45 4.70 -7.64
N GLU A 58 2.24 3.67 -7.32
CA GLU A 58 2.21 2.44 -8.10
C GLU A 58 0.84 1.76 -8.00
N MET A 59 0.26 1.70 -6.79
CA MET A 59 -1.08 1.13 -6.57
C MET A 59 -2.15 1.82 -7.41
N GLU A 60 -2.09 3.13 -7.64
CA GLU A 60 -3.06 3.84 -8.50
C GLU A 60 -3.09 3.35 -9.96
N SER A 61 -1.97 2.78 -10.42
CA SER A 61 -1.85 2.25 -11.77
C SER A 61 -2.04 0.74 -11.85
N PHE A 62 -2.52 0.13 -10.76
CA PHE A 62 -2.91 -1.27 -10.73
C PHE A 62 -4.14 -1.48 -11.63
N PRO A 63 -4.06 -2.33 -12.67
CA PRO A 63 -5.16 -2.55 -13.61
C PRO A 63 -6.29 -3.44 -13.04
N GLY A 64 -6.12 -3.97 -11.83
CA GLY A 64 -7.10 -4.85 -11.20
C GLY A 64 -8.39 -4.13 -10.84
N ARG A 65 -9.49 -4.90 -10.78
CA ARG A 65 -10.80 -4.40 -10.34
C ARG A 65 -11.06 -4.82 -8.90
N ALA A 66 -11.96 -4.12 -8.22
CA ALA A 66 -12.42 -4.51 -6.90
C ALA A 66 -13.07 -5.92 -6.92
N PRO A 67 -12.89 -6.75 -5.88
CA PRO A 67 -12.08 -6.51 -4.69
C PRO A 67 -10.57 -6.63 -4.98
N HIS A 68 -9.79 -5.64 -4.54
CA HIS A 68 -8.33 -5.68 -4.67
C HIS A 68 -7.76 -6.68 -3.66
N LYS A 69 -7.21 -7.80 -4.14
CA LYS A 69 -6.61 -8.83 -3.29
C LYS A 69 -5.16 -8.50 -2.98
N ARG A 70 -4.76 -8.68 -1.72
CA ARG A 70 -3.38 -8.47 -1.24
C ARG A 70 -2.37 -9.21 -2.10
N ALA A 71 -2.62 -10.48 -2.39
CA ALA A 71 -1.69 -11.33 -3.15
C ALA A 71 -1.45 -10.82 -4.59
N ASP A 72 -2.48 -10.26 -5.23
CA ASP A 72 -2.35 -9.73 -6.59
C ASP A 72 -1.65 -8.38 -6.58
N MET A 73 -1.95 -7.53 -5.58
CA MET A 73 -1.26 -6.25 -5.39
C MET A 73 0.21 -6.45 -5.05
N ASP A 74 0.54 -7.39 -4.15
CA ASP A 74 1.92 -7.70 -3.77
C ASP A 74 2.74 -8.12 -4.99
N LYS A 75 2.22 -9.04 -5.81
CA LYS A 75 2.87 -9.47 -7.06
C LYS A 75 3.11 -8.31 -8.03
N PHE A 76 2.13 -7.41 -8.13
CA PHE A 76 2.22 -6.25 -9.01
C PHE A 76 3.28 -5.24 -8.52
N LEU A 77 3.28 -4.93 -7.21
CA LEU A 77 4.23 -4.02 -6.61
C LEU A 77 5.65 -4.61 -6.63
N ASP A 78 5.82 -5.90 -6.39
CA ASP A 78 7.11 -6.59 -6.47
C ASP A 78 7.73 -6.50 -7.86
N GLY A 79 6.90 -6.53 -8.91
CA GLY A 79 7.34 -6.36 -10.29
C GLY A 79 7.86 -4.96 -10.61
N ARG A 80 7.45 -3.95 -9.83
CA ARG A 80 7.74 -2.53 -10.11
C ARG A 80 8.69 -1.87 -9.14
N ILE A 81 8.55 -2.18 -7.85
CA ILE A 81 9.33 -1.61 -6.76
C ILE A 81 10.43 -2.62 -6.41
N LYS A 82 11.61 -2.42 -6.98
CA LYS A 82 12.79 -3.20 -6.64
C LYS A 82 13.57 -2.50 -5.54
N LYS A 83 13.93 -3.25 -4.49
CA LYS A 83 14.93 -2.80 -3.53
C LYS A 83 16.25 -2.67 -4.28
N LYS A 84 16.74 -1.43 -4.49
CA LYS A 84 18.13 -1.24 -4.91
C LYS A 84 19.00 -1.78 -3.79
N ALA A 85 19.81 -2.79 -4.13
CA ALA A 85 20.83 -3.36 -3.27
C ALA A 85 21.87 -2.30 -2.89
#